data_AF-A0A2E8CRE2-F1
#
_entry.id   AF-A0A2E8CRE2-F1
#
_cell.length_a   1.000
_cell.length_b   1.000
_cell.length_c   1.000
_cell.angle_alpha   90.00
_cell.angle_beta   90.00
_cell.angle_gamma   90.00
#
_symmetry.space_group_name_H-M   'P 1'
#
loop_
_entity.id
_entity.type
_entity.pdbx_description
1 polymer ?
#
loop_
_entity_poly.entity_id
_entity_poly.type
_entity_poly.pdbx_seq_one_letter_code
_entity_poly.pdbx_strand_id
1 'polypeptide(L)'
;MKLSPYFASGHFIAAVLFGIFAWVQVNDIDPAIYHEPSSFDALLWFSFYLLIAILFVVSVFCKVSAAILIVALTSCVVEMVITGPGLFQNIFGEEDFSMTQVSMTAENPRVELTREFFGALIAFTAVFYLFMRRRTTAKQEPQKSRNSGS
;
A
#
# COMPACT_ATOMS: atom_id res chain seq x y z
N MET A 1 -13.60 -1.90 21.71
CA MET A 1 -12.66 -2.82 22.38
C MET A 1 -11.35 -2.06 22.56
N LYS A 2 -10.74 -2.07 23.76
CA LYS A 2 -9.36 -1.60 23.90
C LYS A 2 -8.47 -2.54 23.07
N LEU A 3 -7.86 -2.05 22.00
CA LEU A 3 -6.81 -2.79 21.30
C LEU A 3 -5.74 -3.13 22.33
N SER A 4 -5.24 -4.37 22.33
CA SER A 4 -4.05 -4.66 23.13
C SER A 4 -2.93 -3.71 22.67
N PRO A 5 -2.11 -3.18 23.60
CA PRO A 5 -1.10 -2.18 23.27
C PRO A 5 -0.18 -2.63 22.12
N TYR A 6 0.12 -3.94 22.05
CA TYR A 6 0.91 -4.54 20.97
C TYR A 6 0.24 -4.45 19.59
N PHE A 7 -1.08 -4.58 19.52
CA PHE A 7 -1.81 -4.43 18.26
C PHE A 7 -1.84 -2.98 17.79
N ALA A 8 -2.00 -2.03 18.72
CA ALA A 8 -1.95 -0.61 18.39
C ALA A 8 -0.56 -0.22 17.88
N SER A 9 0.52 -0.71 18.52
CA SER A 9 1.89 -0.48 18.07
C SER A 9 2.11 -0.96 16.62
N GLY A 10 1.63 -2.15 16.26
CA GLY A 10 1.74 -2.65 14.87
C GLY A 10 1.04 -1.75 13.85
N HIS A 11 -0.10 -1.16 14.20
CA HIS A 11 -0.83 -0.23 13.31
C HIS A 11 -0.07 1.09 13.15
N PHE A 12 0.53 1.61 14.23
CA PHE A 12 1.37 2.81 14.15
C PHE A 12 2.66 2.58 13.38
N ILE A 13 3.31 1.42 13.54
CA ILE A 13 4.50 1.06 12.74
C ILE A 13 4.14 1.03 11.25
N ALA A 14 3.03 0.37 10.90
CA ALA A 14 2.56 0.35 9.52
C ALA A 14 2.22 1.77 9.01
N ALA A 15 1.55 2.59 9.82
CA ALA A 15 1.24 3.97 9.47
C ALA A 15 2.49 4.80 9.21
N VAL A 16 3.52 4.68 10.04
CA VAL A 16 4.81 5.36 9.85
C VAL A 16 5.51 4.86 8.58
N LEU A 17 5.52 3.54 8.34
CA LEU A 17 6.11 2.96 7.13
C LEU A 17 5.46 3.51 5.85
N PHE A 18 4.12 3.48 5.79
CA PHE A 18 3.39 4.03 4.64
C PHE A 18 3.51 5.56 4.54
N GLY A 19 3.63 6.26 5.67
CA GLY A 19 3.95 7.69 5.70
C GLY A 19 5.31 7.99 5.10
N ILE A 20 6.33 7.15 5.36
CA ILE A 20 7.65 7.25 4.74
C ILE A 20 7.56 6.96 3.24
N PHE A 21 6.82 5.93 2.82
CA PHE A 21 6.62 5.65 1.40
C PHE A 21 5.98 6.83 0.69
N ALA A 22 4.93 7.42 1.25
CA ALA A 22 4.32 8.64 0.71
C ALA A 22 5.34 9.78 0.62
N TRP A 23 6.11 10.04 1.69
CA TRP A 23 7.12 11.10 1.69
C TRP A 23 8.17 10.94 0.58
N VAL A 24 8.63 9.71 0.33
CA VAL A 24 9.62 9.44 -0.73
C VAL A 24 9.11 9.78 -2.12
N GLN A 25 7.79 9.72 -2.38
CA GLN A 25 7.18 10.08 -3.67
C GLN A 25 7.36 11.57 -4.04
N VAL A 26 7.73 12.42 -3.09
CA VAL A 26 8.08 13.83 -3.38
C VAL A 26 9.35 13.92 -4.23
N ASN A 27 10.20 12.88 -4.24
CA ASN A 27 11.38 12.86 -5.10
C ASN A 27 11.02 12.54 -6.56
N ASP A 28 9.85 11.98 -6.83
CA ASP A 28 9.43 11.52 -8.15
C ASP A 28 9.04 12.67 -9.09
N ILE A 29 8.97 13.90 -8.56
CA ILE A 29 8.84 15.14 -9.34
C ILE A 29 10.18 15.81 -9.68
N ASP A 30 11.29 15.33 -9.11
CA ASP A 30 12.60 15.95 -9.30
C ASP A 30 13.22 15.48 -10.63
N PRO A 31 13.39 16.36 -11.63
CA PRO A 31 14.01 16.01 -12.91
C PRO A 31 15.50 15.69 -12.79
N ALA A 32 16.15 16.02 -11.66
CA ALA A 32 17.52 15.55 -11.38
C ALA A 32 17.55 14.08 -10.95
N ILE A 33 16.41 13.54 -10.52
CA ILE A 33 16.25 12.16 -10.04
C ILE A 33 15.48 11.33 -11.07
N TYR A 34 14.49 11.85 -11.79
CA TYR A 34 13.67 11.07 -12.72
C TYR A 34 13.70 11.64 -14.14
N HIS A 35 13.72 10.74 -15.13
CA HIS A 35 13.54 11.11 -16.54
C HIS A 35 12.05 11.29 -16.84
N GLU A 36 11.66 12.43 -17.43
CA GLU A 36 10.26 12.80 -17.72
C GLU A 36 9.32 12.63 -16.50
N PRO A 37 9.60 13.32 -15.38
CA PRO A 37 8.82 13.16 -14.16
C PRO A 37 7.36 13.58 -14.38
N SER A 38 6.43 12.72 -13.98
CA SER A 38 5.00 12.99 -14.03
C SER A 38 4.51 13.43 -12.65
N SER A 39 4.24 14.72 -12.49
CA SER A 39 3.68 15.24 -11.23
C SER A 39 2.31 14.65 -10.89
N PHE A 40 1.55 14.22 -11.90
CA PHE A 40 0.27 13.57 -11.68
C PHE A 40 0.46 12.15 -11.11
N ASP A 41 1.43 11.40 -11.63
CA ASP A 41 1.72 10.05 -11.18
C ASP A 41 2.30 10.03 -9.76
N ALA A 42 3.29 10.90 -9.50
CA ALA A 42 3.84 11.11 -8.16
C ALA A 42 2.75 11.48 -7.14
N LEU A 43 1.79 12.33 -7.53
CA LEU A 43 0.66 12.70 -6.66
C LEU A 43 -0.28 11.52 -6.39
N LEU A 44 -0.53 10.66 -7.37
CA LEU A 44 -1.36 9.46 -7.20
C LEU A 44 -0.71 8.50 -6.20
N TRP A 45 0.56 8.16 -6.39
CA TRP A 45 1.30 7.28 -5.47
C TRP A 45 1.45 7.87 -4.07
N PHE A 46 1.76 9.17 -3.97
CA PHE A 46 1.77 9.90 -2.71
C PHE A 46 0.43 9.76 -1.98
N SER A 47 -0.67 10.07 -2.67
CA SER A 47 -2.02 10.04 -2.11
C SER A 47 -2.43 8.63 -1.71
N PHE A 48 -2.00 7.63 -2.48
CA PHE A 48 -2.29 6.23 -2.25
C PHE A 48 -1.63 5.71 -0.99
N TYR A 49 -0.32 5.94 -0.82
CA TYR A 49 0.38 5.55 0.40
C TYR A 49 -0.09 6.35 1.62
N LEU A 50 -0.37 7.65 1.46
CA LEU A 50 -0.91 8.48 2.53
C LEU A 50 -2.28 7.99 3.00
N LEU A 51 -3.16 7.60 2.08
CA LEU A 51 -4.45 7.01 2.41
C LEU A 51 -4.26 5.76 3.28
N ILE A 52 -3.37 4.85 2.90
CA ILE A 52 -3.12 3.62 3.66
C ILE A 52 -2.60 3.94 5.07
N ALA A 53 -1.68 4.90 5.20
CA ALA A 53 -1.20 5.37 6.49
C ALA A 53 -2.35 5.87 7.38
N ILE A 54 -3.24 6.70 6.82
CA ILE A 54 -4.44 7.20 7.51
C ILE A 54 -5.36 6.05 7.90
N LEU A 55 -5.57 5.06 7.03
CA LEU A 55 -6.42 3.91 7.34
C LEU A 55 -5.91 3.11 8.54
N PHE A 56 -4.58 2.93 8.66
CA PHE A 56 -4.00 2.30 9.85
C PHE A 56 -4.25 3.11 11.12
N VAL A 57 -4.06 4.44 11.09
CA VAL A 57 -4.34 5.32 12.25
C VAL A 57 -5.82 5.26 12.62
N VAL A 58 -6.71 5.46 11.66
CA VAL A 58 -8.17 5.46 11.86
C VAL A 58 -8.63 4.12 12.42
N SER A 59 -8.07 3.00 11.94
CA SER A 59 -8.44 1.66 12.39
C SER A 59 -8.12 1.36 13.87
N VAL A 60 -7.28 2.18 14.52
CA VAL A 60 -7.06 2.13 15.97
C VAL A 60 -8.24 2.69 16.75
N PHE A 61 -8.89 3.73 16.23
CA PHE A 61 -9.95 4.45 16.92
C PHE A 61 -11.35 3.97 16.56
N CYS A 62 -11.58 3.60 15.29
CA CYS A 62 -12.87 3.18 14.81
C CYS A 62 -12.76 2.12 13.69
N LYS A 63 -13.90 1.52 13.33
CA LYS A 63 -13.95 0.56 12.23
C LYS A 63 -13.88 1.31 10.90
N VAL A 64 -12.96 0.90 10.04
CA VAL A 64 -12.90 1.38 8.65
C VAL A 64 -14.06 0.80 7.84
N SER A 65 -14.64 1.62 6.95
CA SER A 65 -15.69 1.19 6.03
C SER A 65 -15.19 0.07 5.09
N ALA A 66 -16.01 -0.95 4.86
CA ALA A 66 -15.68 -2.00 3.90
C ALA A 66 -15.54 -1.46 2.48
N ALA A 67 -16.35 -0.47 2.10
CA ALA A 67 -16.31 0.12 0.77
C ALA A 67 -14.93 0.73 0.49
N ILE A 68 -14.37 1.50 1.45
CA ILE A 68 -13.05 2.11 1.30
C ILE A 68 -11.96 1.05 1.16
N LEU A 69 -12.02 -0.01 1.98
CA LEU A 69 -11.05 -1.11 1.89
C LEU A 69 -11.16 -1.88 0.57
N ILE A 70 -12.37 -2.09 0.05
CA ILE A 70 -12.59 -2.76 -1.24
C ILE A 70 -12.05 -1.90 -2.37
N VAL A 71 -12.32 -0.58 -2.37
CA VAL A 71 -11.77 0.34 -3.37
C VAL A 71 -10.25 0.31 -3.34
N ALA A 72 -9.63 0.44 -2.16
CA ALA A 72 -8.18 0.40 -2.02
C ALA A 72 -7.58 -0.93 -2.49
N LEU A 73 -8.20 -2.08 -2.17
CA LEU A 73 -7.76 -3.39 -2.67
C LEU A 73 -7.86 -3.49 -4.20
N THR A 74 -8.96 -3.01 -4.78
CA THR A 74 -9.13 -3.00 -6.24
C THR A 74 -8.08 -2.10 -6.89
N SER A 75 -7.80 -0.92 -6.33
CA SER A 75 -6.73 -0.04 -6.82
C SER A 75 -5.37 -0.76 -6.80
N CYS A 76 -5.02 -1.45 -5.72
CA CYS A 76 -3.77 -2.22 -5.67
C CYS A 76 -3.69 -3.27 -6.80
N VAL A 77 -4.80 -3.97 -7.07
CA VAL A 77 -4.85 -5.00 -8.13
C VAL A 77 -4.72 -4.36 -9.51
N VAL A 78 -5.37 -3.23 -9.75
CA VAL A 78 -5.25 -2.48 -11.00
C VAL A 78 -3.80 -2.06 -11.22
N GLU A 79 -3.14 -1.48 -10.21
CA GLU A 79 -1.73 -1.09 -10.31
C GLU A 79 -0.82 -2.29 -10.59
N MET A 80 -1.00 -3.41 -9.89
CA MET A 80 -0.22 -4.64 -10.16
C MET A 80 -0.44 -5.16 -11.60
N VAL A 81 -1.64 -5.01 -12.16
CA VAL A 81 -1.91 -5.41 -13.55
C VAL A 81 -1.23 -4.46 -14.54
N ILE A 82 -1.28 -3.14 -14.29
CA ILE A 82 -0.64 -2.12 -15.14
C ILE A 82 0.88 -2.28 -15.16
N THR A 83 1.47 -2.53 -14.00
CA THR A 83 2.92 -2.57 -13.79
C THR A 83 3.52 -3.97 -13.99
N GLY A 84 2.69 -5.00 -13.99
CA GLY A 84 3.06 -6.41 -14.15
C GLY A 84 3.90 -6.73 -15.40
N PRO A 85 3.66 -6.13 -16.57
CA PRO A 85 4.52 -6.33 -17.75
C PRO A 85 5.98 -5.91 -17.50
N GLY A 86 6.21 -4.84 -16.73
CA GLY A 86 7.55 -4.40 -16.38
C GLY A 86 8.27 -5.37 -15.43
N LEU A 87 7.56 -5.90 -14.44
CA LEU A 87 8.05 -7.01 -13.61
C LEU A 87 8.41 -8.23 -14.46
N PHE A 88 7.53 -8.61 -15.40
CA PHE A 88 7.76 -9.76 -16.27
C PHE A 88 9.02 -9.56 -17.11
N GLN A 89 9.19 -8.40 -17.74
CA GLN A 89 10.39 -8.06 -18.50
C GLN A 89 11.64 -8.03 -17.60
N ASN A 90 11.53 -7.58 -16.36
CA ASN A 90 12.66 -7.54 -15.42
C ASN A 90 13.12 -8.94 -14.99
N ILE A 91 12.20 -9.91 -14.89
CA ILE A 91 12.51 -11.29 -14.48
C ILE A 91 12.93 -12.16 -15.66
N PHE A 92 12.25 -12.02 -16.80
CA PHE A 92 12.36 -12.95 -17.94
C PHE A 92 12.93 -12.30 -19.20
N GLY A 93 13.26 -11.02 -19.15
CA GLY A 93 13.89 -10.30 -20.28
C GLY A 93 15.34 -10.70 -20.50
N GLU A 94 15.94 -10.10 -21.52
CA GLU A 94 17.33 -10.39 -21.92
C GLU A 94 18.37 -9.74 -21.00
N GLU A 95 17.96 -8.73 -20.23
CA GLU A 95 18.83 -8.01 -19.32
C GLU A 95 18.77 -8.56 -17.89
N ASP A 96 19.86 -8.43 -17.15
CA ASP A 96 19.94 -8.88 -15.75
C ASP A 96 18.88 -8.20 -14.88
N PHE A 97 18.27 -8.98 -13.99
CA PHE A 97 17.30 -8.48 -13.02
C PHE A 97 17.90 -7.35 -12.17
N SER A 98 17.18 -6.23 -12.08
CA SER A 98 17.58 -5.11 -11.23
C SER A 98 16.38 -4.46 -10.53
N MET A 99 16.60 -4.05 -9.28
CA MET A 99 15.65 -3.30 -8.45
C MET A 99 16.19 -1.92 -8.04
N THR A 100 17.45 -1.64 -8.39
CA THR A 100 18.18 -0.44 -7.98
C THR A 100 18.84 0.17 -9.20
N GLN A 101 18.56 1.43 -9.48
CA GLN A 101 19.26 2.15 -10.54
C GLN A 101 20.51 2.83 -9.97
N VAL A 102 21.66 2.64 -10.63
CA VAL A 102 22.93 3.33 -10.29
C VAL A 102 22.92 4.77 -10.82
N SER A 103 22.09 5.05 -11.83
CA SER A 103 21.71 6.37 -12.32
C SER A 103 20.30 6.26 -12.92
N MET A 104 19.39 7.15 -12.56
CA MET A 104 18.00 7.16 -13.07
C MET A 104 17.87 7.86 -14.43
N THR A 105 18.98 7.97 -15.16
CA THR A 105 18.99 8.26 -16.60
C THR A 105 18.34 7.10 -17.33
N ALA A 106 17.04 7.19 -17.63
CA ALA A 106 16.23 6.63 -18.73
C ALA A 106 16.45 5.19 -19.27
N GLU A 107 17.50 4.47 -18.89
CA GLU A 107 17.91 3.26 -19.60
C GLU A 107 17.04 2.05 -19.26
N ASN A 108 16.15 2.13 -18.24
CA ASN A 108 15.37 0.96 -17.88
C ASN A 108 13.98 1.15 -17.24
N PRO A 109 12.93 1.36 -18.06
CA PRO A 109 11.54 1.43 -17.60
C PRO A 109 11.09 0.19 -16.82
N ARG A 110 11.66 -1.00 -17.08
CA ARG A 110 11.29 -2.24 -16.38
C ARG A 110 11.56 -2.19 -14.88
N VAL A 111 12.59 -1.47 -14.45
CA VAL A 111 12.99 -1.38 -13.04
C VAL A 111 11.96 -0.56 -12.26
N GLU A 112 11.52 0.56 -12.82
CA GLU A 112 10.51 1.41 -12.18
C GLU A 112 9.17 0.70 -12.06
N LEU A 113 8.68 0.13 -13.16
CA LEU A 113 7.45 -0.68 -13.16
C LEU A 113 7.53 -1.86 -12.18
N THR A 114 8.71 -2.47 -12.01
CA THR A 114 8.89 -3.52 -11.01
C THR A 114 8.76 -2.98 -9.58
N ARG A 115 9.33 -1.82 -9.29
CA ARG A 115 9.21 -1.16 -7.98
C ARG A 115 7.77 -0.80 -7.67
N GLU A 116 7.07 -0.22 -8.63
CA GLU A 116 5.64 0.11 -8.53
C GLU A 116 4.79 -1.14 -8.28
N PHE A 117 5.05 -2.24 -9.00
CA PHE A 117 4.36 -3.52 -8.77
C PHE A 117 4.52 -4.01 -7.33
N PHE A 118 5.75 -4.04 -6.82
CA PHE A 118 6.00 -4.48 -5.44
C PHE A 118 5.44 -3.50 -4.41
N GLY A 119 5.45 -2.19 -4.70
CA GLY A 119 4.78 -1.17 -3.90
C GLY A 119 3.28 -1.44 -3.78
N ALA A 120 2.61 -1.71 -4.90
CA ALA A 120 1.20 -2.09 -4.95
C ALA A 120 0.92 -3.43 -4.23
N LEU A 121 1.82 -4.41 -4.32
CA LEU A 121 1.69 -5.69 -3.61
C LEU A 121 1.80 -5.54 -2.08
N ILE A 122 2.73 -4.71 -1.61
CA ILE A 122 2.87 -4.39 -0.18
C ILE A 122 1.63 -3.65 0.31
N ALA A 123 1.16 -2.66 -0.44
CA ALA A 123 -0.09 -1.95 -0.18
C ALA A 123 -1.29 -2.90 -0.11
N PHE A 124 -1.43 -3.82 -1.08
CA PHE A 124 -2.48 -4.82 -1.13
C PHE A 124 -2.50 -5.66 0.15
N THR A 125 -1.34 -6.17 0.54
CA THR A 125 -1.21 -7.03 1.73
C THR A 125 -1.61 -6.29 3.00
N ALA A 126 -1.24 -5.02 3.12
CA ALA A 126 -1.57 -4.17 4.26
C ALA A 126 -3.07 -3.85 4.34
N VAL A 127 -3.70 -3.48 3.22
CA VAL A 127 -5.15 -3.23 3.17
C VAL A 127 -5.94 -4.53 3.36
N PHE A 128 -5.46 -5.64 2.80
CA PHE A 128 -6.08 -6.96 2.96
C PHE A 128 -6.08 -7.38 4.45
N TYR A 129 -4.98 -7.13 5.16
CA TYR A 129 -4.91 -7.31 6.61
C TYR A 129 -6.00 -6.50 7.35
N LEU A 130 -6.16 -5.21 7.04
CA LEU A 130 -7.21 -4.37 7.64
C LEU A 130 -8.62 -4.92 7.34
N PHE A 131 -8.84 -5.43 6.12
CA PHE A 131 -10.10 -6.02 5.71
C PHE A 131 -10.42 -7.32 6.46
N MET A 132 -9.44 -8.21 6.63
CA MET A 132 -9.59 -9.43 7.44
C MET A 132 -9.90 -9.10 8.90
N ARG A 133 -9.18 -8.13 9.48
CA ARG A 133 -9.40 -7.66 10.86
C ARG A 133 -10.82 -7.17 11.06
N ARG A 134 -11.33 -6.36 10.13
CA ARG A 134 -12.73 -5.89 10.14
C ARG A 134 -13.72 -7.05 10.17
N ARG A 135 -13.52 -8.09 9.35
CA ARG A 135 -14.40 -9.27 9.31
C ARG A 135 -14.40 -10.04 10.63
N THR A 136 -13.24 -10.21 11.26
CA THR A 136 -13.12 -10.90 12.55
C THR A 136 -13.88 -10.15 13.65
N THR A 137 -13.76 -8.83 13.72
CA THR A 137 -14.52 -8.02 14.69
C THR A 137 -16.03 -8.09 14.43
N ALA A 138 -16.46 -8.08 13.16
CA ALA A 138 -17.88 -8.18 12.81
C ALA A 138 -18.51 -9.52 13.22
N LYS A 139 -17.74 -10.64 13.19
CA LYS A 139 -18.24 -11.96 13.64
C LYS A 139 -18.38 -12.08 15.16
N GLN A 140 -17.63 -11.28 15.94
CA GLN A 140 -17.65 -11.35 17.41
C GLN A 140 -18.81 -10.56 18.05
N GLU A 141 -19.28 -9.51 17.40
CA GLU A 141 -20.41 -8.68 17.89
C GLU A 141 -21.76 -9.42 18.03
N PRO A 142 -22.21 -10.26 17.07
CA PRO A 142 -23.49 -10.96 17.21
C PRO A 142 -23.51 -12.04 18.30
N GLN A 143 -22.35 -12.54 18.74
CA GLN A 143 -22.27 -13.59 19.77
C GLN A 143 -22.35 -13.01 21.20
N LYS A 144 -21.83 -11.79 21.42
CA LYS A 144 -21.74 -11.18 22.76
C LYS A 144 -23.10 -10.69 23.28
N SER A 145 -23.99 -10.23 22.41
CA SER A 145 -25.35 -9.80 22.80
C SER A 145 -26.27 -10.95 23.21
N ARG A 146 -25.92 -12.20 22.85
CA ARG A 146 -26.72 -13.40 23.18
C ARG A 146 -26.37 -14.01 24.54
N ASN A 147 -25.15 -13.81 25.03
CA ASN A 147 -24.65 -14.42 26.27
C ASN A 147 -24.70 -13.48 27.50
N SER A 148 -25.13 -12.23 27.34
CA SER A 148 -25.30 -11.28 28.46
C SER A 148 -26.77 -11.14 28.92
N GLY A 149 -27.65 -12.01 28.43
CA GLY A 149 -29.10 -11.99 28.69
C GLY A 149 -29.65 -13.25 29.36
N SER A 150 -28.79 -14.07 29.99
CA SER A 150 -29.18 -15.27 30.75
C SER A 150 -28.79 -15.15 32.21
#